data_AF-A0A7X6CFR7-F1
#
_entry.id   AF-A0A7X6CFR7-F1
#
_cell.length_a   1.000
_cell.length_b   1.000
_cell.length_c   1.000
_cell.angle_alpha   90.00
_cell.angle_beta   90.00
_cell.angle_gamma   90.00
#
_symmetry.space_group_name_H-M   'P 1'
#
loop_
_entity.id
_entity.type
_entity.pdbx_description
1 polymer ?
#
loop_
_entity_poly.entity_id
_entity_poly.type
_entity_poly.pdbx_seq_one_letter_code
_entity_poly.pdbx_strand_id
1 'polypeptide(L)' 'MTQQELLDEFFALPPEAQRQVRNFIAFLRQKSARTEPSPQTQDIDLVNHPFIGMWRDRQDLANSTAWVRYVKESEW' A
#
# COMPACT_ATOMS: atom_id res chain seq x y z
N MET A 1 10.99 -26.73 25.69
CA MET A 1 11.17 -25.27 25.70
C MET A 1 9.89 -24.63 26.21
N THR A 2 9.89 -24.21 27.46
CA THR A 2 8.82 -23.45 28.09
C THR A 2 8.98 -21.96 27.77
N GLN A 3 7.93 -21.16 27.98
CA GLN A 3 8.01 -19.71 27.76
C GLN A 3 9.09 -19.04 28.63
N GLN A 4 9.35 -19.58 29.81
CA GLN A 4 10.36 -19.09 30.73
C GLN A 4 11.77 -19.37 30.21
N GLU A 5 12.05 -20.59 29.75
CA GLU A 5 13.34 -20.97 29.14
C GLU A 5 13.67 -20.09 27.91
N LEU A 6 12.67 -19.75 27.10
CA LEU A 6 12.86 -18.89 25.92
C LEU A 6 13.25 -17.45 26.31
N LEU A 7 12.63 -16.90 27.37
CA LEU A 7 12.97 -15.57 27.86
C LEU A 7 14.38 -15.54 28.47
N ASP A 8 14.74 -16.57 29.22
CA ASP A 8 16.07 -16.70 29.81
C ASP A 8 17.15 -16.79 28.72
N GLU A 9 16.92 -17.58 27.67
CA GLU A 9 17.81 -17.62 26.50
C GLU A 9 17.90 -16.27 25.78
N PHE A 10 16.79 -15.55 25.63
CA PHE A 10 16.79 -14.21 25.03
C PHE A 10 17.63 -13.21 25.85
N PHE A 11 17.55 -13.25 27.18
CA PHE A 11 18.36 -12.37 28.03
C PHE A 11 19.83 -12.80 28.10
N ALA A 12 20.13 -14.09 27.92
CA ALA A 12 21.49 -14.61 27.82
C ALA A 12 22.20 -14.22 26.51
N LEU A 13 21.47 -13.79 25.49
CA LEU A 13 22.04 -13.35 24.21
C LEU A 13 22.80 -12.01 24.34
N PRO A 14 23.88 -11.82 23.56
CA PRO A 14 24.54 -10.53 23.40
C PRO A 14 23.56 -9.44 22.93
N PRO A 15 23.81 -8.15 23.25
CA PRO A 15 22.89 -7.05 22.93
C PRO A 15 22.66 -6.87 21.42
N GLU A 16 23.58 -7.31 20.57
CA GLU A 16 23.38 -7.34 19.12
C GLU A 16 22.37 -8.39 18.68
N ALA A 17 22.48 -9.62 19.20
CA ALA A 17 21.54 -10.69 18.91
C ALA A 17 20.13 -10.39 19.46
N GLN A 18 20.03 -9.74 20.63
CA GLN A 18 18.75 -9.25 21.14
C GLN A 18 18.10 -8.24 20.19
N ARG A 19 18.88 -7.33 19.58
CA ARG A 19 18.37 -6.38 18.58
C ARG A 19 17.86 -7.12 17.33
N GLN A 20 18.57 -8.14 16.87
CA GLN A 20 18.14 -8.95 15.72
C GLN A 20 16.79 -9.63 16.00
N VAL A 21 16.62 -10.23 17.17
CA VAL A 21 15.34 -10.87 17.56
C VAL A 21 14.20 -9.84 17.62
N ARG A 22 14.42 -8.65 18.20
CA ARG A 22 13.41 -7.58 18.20
C ARG A 22 13.01 -7.15 16.78
N ASN A 23 14.00 -6.98 15.89
CA ASN A 23 13.76 -6.64 14.50
C ASN A 23 12.98 -7.74 13.78
N PHE A 24 13.29 -9.00 14.05
CA PHE A 24 12.59 -10.14 13.47
C PHE A 24 11.14 -10.23 13.95
N ILE A 25 10.87 -9.98 15.23
CA ILE A 25 9.50 -9.89 15.76
C ILE A 25 8.74 -8.74 15.09
N ALA A 26 9.37 -7.58 14.91
CA ALA A 26 8.75 -6.45 14.21
C ALA A 26 8.42 -6.80 12.75
N PHE A 27 9.33 -7.46 12.05
CA PHE A 27 9.12 -7.96 10.69
C PHE A 27 7.94 -8.94 10.61
N LEU A 28 7.90 -9.93 11.51
CA LEU A 28 6.82 -10.91 11.55
C LEU A 28 5.47 -10.25 11.81
N ARG A 29 5.38 -9.29 12.75
CA ARG A 29 4.15 -8.53 13.00
C ARG A 29 3.67 -7.80 11.75
N GLN A 30 4.57 -7.13 11.03
CA GLN A 30 4.22 -6.44 9.78
C GLN A 30 3.76 -7.42 8.69
N LYS A 31 4.44 -8.56 8.55
CA LYS A 31 4.07 -9.59 7.57
C LYS A 31 2.72 -10.22 7.88
N SER A 32 2.45 -10.54 9.15
CA SER A 32 1.17 -11.08 9.59
C SER A 32 0.03 -10.08 9.42
N ALA A 33 0.25 -8.80 9.72
CA ALA A 33 -0.73 -7.74 9.48
C ALA A 33 -1.07 -7.51 7.99
N ARG A 34 -0.14 -7.82 7.07
CA ARG A 34 -0.42 -7.85 5.62
C ARG A 34 -1.19 -9.10 5.17
N THR A 35 -1.14 -10.17 5.96
CA THR A 35 -1.75 -11.46 5.65
C THR A 35 -3.15 -11.57 6.25
N GLU A 36 -3.44 -10.84 7.32
CA GLU A 36 -4.82 -10.52 7.65
C GLU A 36 -5.42 -9.84 6.43
N PRO A 37 -6.61 -10.27 5.96
CA PRO A 37 -7.30 -9.54 4.93
C PRO A 37 -7.51 -8.13 5.50
N SER A 38 -6.71 -7.18 5.01
CA SER A 38 -7.04 -5.76 5.07
C SER A 38 -8.53 -5.68 4.83
N PRO A 39 -9.32 -4.90 5.62
CA PRO A 39 -10.73 -4.71 5.34
C PRO A 39 -10.80 -4.47 3.85
N GLN A 40 -11.44 -5.42 3.16
CA GLN A 40 -11.30 -5.67 1.74
C GLN A 40 -11.18 -4.30 1.09
N THR A 41 -10.08 -4.04 0.36
CA THR A 41 -10.09 -2.94 -0.60
C THR A 41 -11.41 -3.13 -1.29
N GLN A 42 -12.37 -2.22 -1.03
CA GLN A 42 -13.74 -2.44 -1.47
C GLN A 42 -13.60 -2.80 -2.94
N ASP A 43 -14.27 -3.86 -3.37
CA ASP A 43 -14.23 -4.25 -4.77
C ASP A 43 -14.94 -3.13 -5.53
N ILE A 44 -14.19 -2.05 -5.77
CA ILE A 44 -14.65 -0.85 -6.40
C ILE A 44 -14.78 -1.30 -7.84
N ASP A 45 -16.02 -1.43 -8.26
CA ASP A 45 -16.35 -1.64 -9.65
C ASP A 45 -15.92 -0.41 -10.45
N LEU A 46 -14.64 -0.40 -10.84
CA LEU A 46 -14.04 0.65 -11.64
C LEU A 46 -14.75 0.77 -12.98
N VAL A 47 -15.23 -0.35 -13.54
CA VAL A 47 -15.88 -0.38 -14.85
C VAL A 47 -17.18 0.43 -14.83
N ASN A 48 -17.98 0.29 -13.78
CA ASN A 48 -19.24 1.03 -13.62
C ASN A 48 -19.12 2.28 -12.75
N HIS A 49 -17.91 2.65 -12.33
CA HIS A 49 -17.71 3.83 -11.50
C HIS A 49 -18.05 5.11 -12.28
N PRO A 50 -18.88 6.03 -11.75
CA PRO A 50 -19.38 7.21 -12.48
C PRO A 50 -18.28 8.19 -12.92
N PHE A 51 -17.10 8.13 -12.30
CA PHE A 51 -15.92 8.89 -12.73
C PHE A 51 -15.31 8.35 -14.03
N ILE A 52 -15.39 7.04 -14.28
CA ILE A 52 -14.83 6.42 -15.48
C ILE A 52 -15.78 6.64 -16.65
N GLY A 53 -15.31 7.35 -17.68
CA GLY A 53 -16.09 7.65 -18.87
C GLY A 53 -16.75 9.03 -18.88
N MET A 54 -16.56 9.88 -17.85
CA MET A 54 -17.05 11.27 -17.84
C MET A 54 -16.65 12.09 -19.08
N TRP A 55 -15.55 11.73 -19.72
CA TRP A 55 -15.00 12.42 -20.89
C TRP A 55 -15.31 11.71 -22.21
N ARG A 56 -16.06 10.60 -22.17
CA ARG A 56 -16.37 9.76 -23.35
C ARG A 56 -17.14 10.53 -24.42
N ASP A 57 -18.08 11.37 -24.00
CA ASP A 57 -18.97 12.09 -24.91
C ASP A 57 -18.45 13.50 -25.27
N ARG A 58 -17.28 13.86 -24.76
CA ARG A 58 -16.65 15.16 -25.01
C ARG A 58 -15.90 15.15 -26.33
N GLN A 59 -16.52 15.74 -27.35
CA GLN A 59 -15.96 15.83 -28.71
C GLN A 59 -14.67 16.64 -28.76
N ASP A 60 -14.51 17.63 -27.88
CA ASP A 60 -13.29 18.43 -27.75
C ASP A 60 -12.08 17.61 -27.26
N LEU A 61 -12.33 16.46 -26.63
CA LEU A 61 -11.31 15.52 -26.15
C LEU A 61 -11.08 14.34 -27.08
N ALA A 62 -11.71 14.32 -28.27
CA ALA A 62 -11.42 13.34 -29.31
C ALA A 62 -9.93 13.35 -29.70
N ASN A 63 -9.28 14.52 -29.63
CA ASN A 63 -7.83 14.67 -29.66
C ASN A 63 -7.33 15.23 -28.32
N SER A 64 -7.19 14.35 -27.34
CA SER A 64 -6.76 14.71 -25.98
C SER A 64 -5.41 15.43 -25.96
N THR A 65 -4.47 15.06 -26.84
CA THR A 65 -3.15 15.72 -26.93
C THR A 65 -3.27 17.17 -27.37
N ALA A 66 -4.11 17.46 -28.36
CA ALA A 66 -4.34 18.83 -28.82
C ALA A 66 -5.07 19.65 -27.75
N TRP A 67 -6.06 19.06 -27.08
CA TRP A 67 -6.80 19.70 -26.00
C TRP A 67 -5.89 20.10 -24.83
N VAL A 68 -4.99 19.22 -24.37
CA VAL A 68 -4.05 19.54 -23.28
C VAL A 68 -3.11 20.69 -23.68
N ARG A 69 -2.62 20.68 -24.93
CA ARG A 69 -1.74 21.76 -25.42
C ARG A 69 -2.47 23.10 -25.47
N TYR A 70 -3.70 23.13 -26.01
CA TYR A 70 -4.52 24.32 -26.06
C TYR A 70 -4.77 24.90 -24.66
N VAL A 71 -5.21 24.08 -23.70
CA VAL A 71 -5.47 24.52 -22.32
C VAL A 71 -4.21 25.08 -21.66
N LYS A 72 -3.06 24.46 -21.90
CA LYS A 72 -1.79 24.94 -21.38
C LYS A 72 -1.39 26.29 -21.98
N GLU A 73 -1.68 26.53 -23.24
CA GLU A 73 -1.38 27.81 -23.90
C GLU A 73 -2.39 28.91 -23.55
N SER A 74 -3.63 28.56 -23.21
CA SER A 74 -4.69 29.53 -22.94
C SER A 74 -4.82 29.92 -21.46
N GLU A 75 -4.49 29.02 -20.54
CA GLU A 75 -4.77 29.20 -19.10
C GLU A 75 -3.51 29.29 -18.21
N TRP A 76 -2.31 29.08 -18.77
CA TRP A 76 -1.03 29.09 -18.04
C TRP A 76 0.00 29.98 -18.74
#